data_AF-A0A961PI57-F1
#
_entry.id   AF-A0A961PI57-F1
#
_cell.length_a   1.000
_cell.length_b   1.000
_cell.length_c   1.000
_cell.angle_alpha   90.00
_cell.angle_beta   90.00
_cell.angle_gamma   90.00
#
_symmetry.space_group_name_H-M   'P 1'
#
loop_
_entity.id
_entity.type
_entity.pdbx_description
1 polymer ?
#
loop_
_entity_poly.entity_id
_entity_poly.type
_entity_poly.pdbx_seq_one_letter_code
_entity_poly.pdbx_strand_id
1 'polypeptide(L)' 'ACMHLHFISKNIERAGDQVTSIADQVIYLATGELPEDKRPKDTTSVYEVPGEGGFSEADE' A
#
# COMPACT_ATOMS: atom_id res chain seq x y z
N ALA A 1 -25.37 -1.95 -0.86
CA ALA A 1 -24.18 -2.38 -0.09
C ALA A 1 -22.86 -1.72 -0.56
N CYS A 2 -22.87 -0.81 -1.55
CA CYS A 2 -21.66 -0.16 -2.07
C CYS A 2 -20.94 0.74 -1.04
N MET A 3 -21.71 1.51 -0.24
CA MET A 3 -21.15 2.41 0.77
C MET A 3 -20.44 1.69 1.92
N HIS A 4 -20.86 0.46 2.27
CA HIS A 4 -20.17 -0.34 3.28
C HIS A 4 -18.75 -0.72 2.84
N LEU A 5 -18.58 -1.08 1.56
CA LEU A 5 -17.27 -1.40 0.99
C LEU A 5 -16.36 -0.17 0.92
N HIS A 6 -16.92 1.00 0.58
CA HIS A 6 -16.16 2.25 0.62
C HIS A 6 -15.65 2.59 2.02
N PHE A 7 -16.44 2.35 3.07
CA PHE A 7 -15.95 2.55 4.43
C PHE A 7 -14.87 1.54 4.81
N ILE A 8 -15.04 0.28 4.44
CA ILE A 8 -14.04 -0.75 4.73
C ILE A 8 -12.71 -0.42 4.02
N SER A 9 -12.74 -0.09 2.73
CA SER A 9 -11.53 0.24 1.97
C SER A 9 -10.80 1.44 2.54
N LYS A 10 -11.53 2.50 2.91
CA LYS A 10 -10.98 3.72 3.53
C LYS A 10 -10.30 3.44 4.89
N ASN A 11 -10.86 2.52 5.69
CA ASN A 11 -10.26 2.16 6.97
C ASN A 11 -8.98 1.34 6.79
N ILE A 12 -8.95 0.43 5.80
CA ILE A 12 -7.76 -0.34 5.48
C ILE A 12 -6.63 0.56 4.97
N GLU A 13 -6.94 1.50 4.08
CA GLU A 13 -5.96 2.46 3.58
C GLU A 13 -5.36 3.29 4.72
N ARG A 14 -6.20 3.84 5.60
CA ARG A 14 -5.73 4.61 6.77
C ARG A 14 -4.98 3.80 7.82
N ALA A 15 -5.28 2.51 7.95
CA ALA A 15 -4.46 1.61 8.78
C ALA A 15 -3.08 1.40 8.14
N GLY A 16 -3.01 1.28 6.81
CA GLY A 16 -1.77 1.20 6.04
C GLY A 16 -0.85 2.40 6.28
N ASP A 17 -1.38 3.62 6.19
CA ASP A 17 -0.59 4.85 6.42
C ASP A 17 0.01 4.90 7.84
N GLN A 18 -0.77 4.51 8.84
CA GLN A 18 -0.31 4.47 10.24
C GLN A 18 0.78 3.43 10.44
N VAL A 19 0.65 2.25 9.83
CA VAL A 19 1.68 1.21 9.88
C VAL A 19 2.98 1.69 9.24
N THR A 20 2.92 2.37 8.10
CA THR A 20 4.11 2.97 7.47
C THR A 20 4.75 4.01 8.39
N SER A 21 3.97 4.91 8.98
CA SER A 21 4.51 5.92 9.90
C SER A 21 5.18 5.32 11.15
N ILE A 22 4.67 4.20 11.66
CA ILE A 22 5.30 3.47 12.77
C ILE A 22 6.58 2.77 12.29
N ALA A 23 6.55 2.14 11.11
CA ALA A 23 7.71 1.47 10.55
C ALA A 23 8.88 2.45 10.34
N ASP A 24 8.61 3.65 9.84
CA ASP A 24 9.63 4.69 9.66
C ASP A 24 10.30 5.05 10.99
N GLN A 25 9.50 5.21 12.06
CA GLN A 25 10.03 5.47 13.40
C GLN A 25 10.86 4.30 13.93
N VAL A 26 10.45 3.05 13.68
CA VAL A 26 11.21 1.86 14.07
C VAL A 26 12.53 1.77 13.31
N ILE A 27 12.53 2.05 12.00
CA ILE A 27 13.74 2.06 11.16
C ILE A 27 14.72 3.11 11.67
N TYR A 28 14.24 4.33 11.93
CA TYR A 28 15.06 5.39 12.49
C TYR A 28 15.65 5.01 13.86
N LEU A 29 14.83 4.40 14.73
CA LEU A 29 15.30 3.95 16.03
C LEU A 29 16.39 2.86 15.93
N ALA A 30 16.27 1.95 14.96
CA ALA A 30 17.19 0.82 14.80
C ALA A 30 18.49 1.18 14.06
N THR A 31 18.40 2.06 13.06
CA THR A 31 19.51 2.36 12.13
C THR A 31 20.12 3.75 12.38
N GLY A 32 19.38 4.69 12.96
CA GLY A 32 19.75 6.09 13.10
C GLY A 32 19.45 6.95 11.87
N GLU A 33 18.90 6.37 10.80
CA GLU A 33 18.64 7.02 9.52
C GLU A 33 17.15 6.92 9.14
N LEU A 34 16.61 7.96 8.50
CA LEU A 34 15.25 7.94 7.97
C LEU A 34 15.25 7.29 6.58
N PRO A 35 14.23 6.48 6.22
CA PRO A 35 14.09 5.98 4.86
C PRO A 35 13.95 7.16 3.88
N GLU A 36 14.93 7.37 3.00
CA GLU A 36 14.89 8.44 1.98
C GLU A 36 14.12 8.01 0.73
N ASP A 37 14.09 6.72 0.46
CA ASP A 37 13.43 6.16 -0.70
C ASP A 37 11.92 6.16 -0.53
N LYS A 38 11.21 6.62 -1.57
CA LYS A 38 9.76 6.44 -1.64
C LYS A 38 9.45 4.96 -1.51
N ARG A 39 8.50 4.64 -0.61
CA ARG A 39 7.93 3.29 -0.51
C ARG A 39 7.67 2.75 -1.92
N PRO A 40 8.18 1.56 -2.27
CA PRO A 40 7.88 0.94 -3.55
C PRO A 40 6.36 0.78 -3.67
N LYS A 41 5.76 1.46 -4.64
CA LYS A 41 4.37 1.24 -5.03
C LYS A 41 4.36 -0.01 -5.90
N ASP A 42 4.00 -1.13 -5.30
CA ASP A 42 3.70 -2.33 -6.06
C ASP A 42 2.26 -2.25 -6.54
N THR A 43 2.07 -2.03 -7.86
CA THR A 43 0.76 -2.12 -8.52
C THR A 43 0.46 -3.54 -8.99
N THR A 44 1.38 -4.49 -8.77
CA THR A 44 1.15 -5.89 -9.09
C THR A 44 0.02 -6.41 -8.21
N SER A 45 -1.12 -6.71 -8.83
CA SER A 45 -2.22 -7.35 -8.13
C SER A 45 -1.70 -8.66 -7.54
N VAL A 46 -1.92 -8.88 -6.24
CA VAL A 46 -1.54 -10.13 -5.53
C VAL A 46 -2.18 -11.38 -6.18
N TYR A 47 -3.18 -11.16 -7.04
CA TYR A 47 -3.76 -12.16 -7.93
C TYR A 47 -3.12 -12.08 -9.32
N GLU A 48 -1.88 -12.53 -9.49
CA GLU A 48 -1.42 -12.94 -10.82
C GLU A 48 -2.24 -14.17 -11.21
N VAL A 49 -3.21 -14.00 -12.11
CA VAL A 49 -3.91 -15.12 -12.73
C VAL A 49 -2.99 -15.67 -13.82
N PRO A 50 -2.49 -16.91 -13.71
CA PRO A 50 -1.65 -17.47 -14.76
C PRO A 50 -2.44 -17.57 -16.06
N GLY A 51 -2.10 -16.76 -17.06
CA GLY A 51 -2.60 -16.88 -18.43
C GLY A 51 -3.48 -15.75 -18.96
N GLU A 52 -3.85 -14.73 -18.16
CA GLU A 52 -4.52 -13.53 -18.68
C GLU A 52 -3.68 -12.29 -18.37
N GLY A 53 -3.31 -11.55 -19.41
CA GLY A 53 -2.52 -10.32 -19.30
C GLY A 53 -3.15 -9.37 -18.30
N GLY A 54 -2.35 -8.90 -17.34
CA GLY A 54 -2.79 -8.04 -16.26
C GLY A 54 -3.62 -6.86 -16.76
N PHE A 55 -4.61 -6.46 -15.97
CA PHE A 55 -5.40 -5.27 -16.23
C PHE A 55 -4.46 -4.06 -16.35
N SER A 56 -4.35 -3.48 -17.54
CA SER A 56 -3.62 -2.23 -17.73
C SER A 56 -4.33 -1.13 -16.94
N GLU A 57 -3.60 -0.52 -16.03
CA GLU A 57 -4.03 0.65 -15.27
C GLU A 57 -4.50 1.73 -16.26
N ALA A 58 -5.77 2.12 -16.15
CA ALA A 58 -6.27 3.28 -16.86
C ALA A 58 -5.71 4.52 -16.15
N ASP A 59 -4.87 5.27 -16.85
CA ASP A 59 -4.34 6.54 -16.38
C ASP A 59 -5.49 7.47 -15.93
N GLU A 60 -5.52 7.78 -14.63
CA GLU A 60 -6.07 9.02 -14.05
C GLU A 60 -5.07 9.62 -13.06
#